data_AF-A0A183HC81-F1
#
_entry.id   AF-A0A183HC81-F1
#
_cell.length_a   1.000
_cell.length_b   1.000
_cell.length_c   1.000
_cell.angle_alpha   90.00
_cell.angle_beta   90.00
_cell.angle_gamma   90.00
#
_symmetry.space_group_name_H-M   'P 1'
#
loop_
_entity.id
_entity.type
_entity.pdbx_description
1 polymer ?
#
loop_
_entity_poly.entity_id
_entity_poly.type
_entity_poly.pdbx_seq_one_letter_code
_entity_poly.pdbx_strand_id
1 'polypeptide(L)'
;DYGIGATNVTFQQHKVGREDRARVLGRHIGFRGCTIWFTGLSGAGKTTIAFAVEKILTQFGIPAYALDGDNVRHGLCKNLGFSKEERRENIRRVAEVAKLFADMGIVALASFISPYKDDRDDARSIHNQDSLPFFELYVNTPLKICELRDPKRAVYHVIDLYKKARAGELKGFTGIDSVYEAPEKPDLTLESGIESEAESIRKVLDFLFEKNVLPAKVYQQISGPPIRELYVDGESKNKILKRMNSFPKVQLTKIDLEWLQVLAEGWASPLPGFMRERQYLQCLHHGLLLDIKKKCSTPGISRTKDIEEDSLWSLNEPLNQSIPIVLPIDDATKFKLMDGHSISPEIALVYNNDVVAVVKDGEIFEHRKEERVARQFGIIDPRHPTIKQILESGNWLLGGDVQVLKRIQYNDGLDCYRMSPLELRNVFAKANCDAVFAFQLRNPIHNGHALLMQNTREQLLTKYKNPMLLLHPLGGWTKVCFLHYFVFY
;
A
#
# COMPACT_ATOMS: atom_id res chain seq x y z
N ASP A 1 -16.89 18.12 -41.55
CA ASP A 1 -16.00 17.77 -42.67
C ASP A 1 -14.56 18.19 -42.42
N TYR A 2 -13.78 17.33 -41.76
CA TYR A 2 -12.34 17.30 -41.97
C TYR A 2 -12.09 16.18 -42.97
N GLY A 3 -11.61 16.58 -44.15
CA GLY A 3 -11.56 15.76 -45.34
C GLY A 3 -10.78 14.46 -45.16
N ILE A 4 -11.17 13.50 -46.00
CA ILE A 4 -10.48 12.26 -46.35
C ILE A 4 -8.97 12.45 -46.15
N GLY A 5 -8.41 11.80 -45.13
CA GLY A 5 -6.97 11.81 -44.87
C GLY A 5 -6.18 11.36 -46.11
N ALA A 6 -4.89 11.66 -46.15
CA ALA A 6 -4.05 11.35 -47.30
C ALA A 6 -4.22 9.89 -47.77
N THR A 7 -4.79 9.70 -48.96
CA THR A 7 -5.17 8.38 -49.53
C THR A 7 -3.98 7.50 -49.89
N ASN A 8 -2.75 8.05 -49.77
CA ASN A 8 -1.51 7.42 -50.19
C ASN A 8 -0.62 7.03 -49.01
N VAL A 9 -1.20 6.84 -47.80
CA VAL A 9 -0.45 6.48 -46.60
C VAL A 9 -0.77 5.04 -46.21
N THR A 10 0.26 4.20 -46.17
CA THR A 10 0.17 2.82 -45.67
C THR A 10 0.78 2.74 -44.27
N PHE A 11 0.07 2.13 -43.32
CA PHE A 11 0.62 1.87 -41.99
C PHE A 11 1.79 0.89 -42.08
N GLN A 12 2.95 1.30 -41.57
CA GLN A 12 4.16 0.48 -41.52
C GLN A 12 4.19 -0.27 -40.18
N GLN A 13 4.12 -1.60 -40.22
CA GLN A 13 4.26 -2.39 -39.01
C GLN A 13 5.70 -2.34 -38.48
N HIS A 14 5.84 -2.05 -37.20
CA HIS A 14 7.13 -2.10 -36.53
C HIS A 14 7.64 -3.53 -36.44
N LYS A 15 8.97 -3.71 -36.61
CA LYS A 15 9.63 -5.02 -36.40
C LYS A 15 9.67 -5.45 -34.94
N VAL A 16 9.53 -4.51 -34.01
CA VAL A 16 9.54 -4.74 -32.56
C VAL A 16 8.12 -4.50 -32.04
N GLY A 17 7.55 -5.52 -31.39
CA GLY A 17 6.20 -5.45 -30.83
C GLY A 17 6.14 -4.67 -29.51
N ARG A 18 4.92 -4.39 -29.04
CA ARG A 18 4.70 -3.71 -27.75
C ARG A 18 5.28 -4.46 -26.57
N GLU A 19 5.13 -5.79 -26.55
CA GLU A 19 5.68 -6.62 -25.47
C GLU A 19 7.20 -6.56 -25.42
N ASP A 20 7.87 -6.58 -26.57
CA ASP A 20 9.33 -6.48 -26.65
C ASP A 20 9.82 -5.12 -26.17
N ARG A 21 9.12 -4.03 -26.56
CA ARG A 21 9.40 -2.68 -26.02
C ARG A 21 9.22 -2.63 -24.51
N ALA A 22 8.11 -3.14 -24.00
CA ALA A 22 7.80 -3.18 -22.56
C ALA A 22 8.78 -4.03 -21.74
N ARG A 23 9.43 -5.06 -22.33
CA ARG A 23 10.47 -5.85 -21.66
C ARG A 23 11.77 -5.07 -21.44
N VAL A 24 12.07 -4.11 -22.31
CA VAL A 24 13.32 -3.32 -22.27
C VAL A 24 13.12 -1.97 -21.61
N LEU A 25 11.89 -1.43 -21.64
CA LEU A 25 11.55 -0.15 -21.04
C LEU A 25 11.22 -0.26 -19.55
N GLY A 26 11.98 0.47 -18.74
CA GLY A 26 11.81 0.50 -17.29
C GLY A 26 12.51 -0.64 -16.56
N ARG A 27 12.32 -0.71 -15.25
CA ARG A 27 12.99 -1.70 -14.38
C ARG A 27 12.19 -3.00 -14.22
N HIS A 28 10.90 -3.00 -14.54
CA HIS A 28 9.98 -4.07 -14.19
C HIS A 28 9.33 -4.70 -15.42
N ILE A 29 9.48 -6.03 -15.54
CA ILE A 29 8.82 -6.82 -16.58
C ILE A 29 7.30 -6.80 -16.33
N GLY A 30 6.53 -6.67 -17.41
CA GLY A 30 5.07 -6.73 -17.37
C GLY A 30 4.37 -5.38 -17.15
N PHE A 31 5.12 -4.29 -17.00
CA PHE A 31 4.54 -2.95 -17.07
C PHE A 31 3.95 -2.68 -18.47
N ARG A 32 2.81 -2.00 -18.53
CA ARG A 32 2.09 -1.71 -19.77
C ARG A 32 1.90 -0.21 -19.95
N GLY A 33 2.33 0.29 -21.10
CA GLY A 33 2.01 1.66 -21.51
C GLY A 33 0.50 1.86 -21.59
N CYS A 34 0.05 3.02 -21.12
CA CYS A 34 -1.36 3.40 -21.12
C CYS A 34 -1.48 4.93 -21.08
N THR A 35 -2.69 5.41 -21.38
CA THR A 35 -3.03 6.82 -21.20
C THR A 35 -3.96 6.98 -20.01
N ILE A 36 -3.54 7.82 -19.07
CA ILE A 36 -4.34 8.30 -17.96
C ILE A 36 -4.78 9.72 -18.31
N TRP A 37 -6.06 9.88 -18.56
CA TRP A 37 -6.65 11.12 -19.02
C TRP A 37 -7.39 11.82 -17.88
N PHE A 38 -6.75 12.83 -17.27
CA PHE A 38 -7.37 13.65 -16.25
C PHE A 38 -8.26 14.72 -16.89
N THR A 39 -9.54 14.74 -16.52
CA THR A 39 -10.52 15.76 -16.91
C THR A 39 -11.14 16.43 -15.67
N GLY A 40 -11.54 17.70 -15.79
CA GLY A 40 -12.10 18.47 -14.68
C GLY A 40 -11.93 19.97 -14.88
N LEU A 41 -12.60 20.76 -14.03
CA LEU A 41 -12.54 22.23 -14.07
C LEU A 41 -11.12 22.78 -13.86
N SER A 42 -10.87 24.01 -14.30
CA SER A 42 -9.61 24.69 -13.98
C SER A 42 -9.45 24.82 -12.46
N GLY A 43 -8.26 24.57 -11.89
CA GLY A 43 -8.07 24.58 -10.43
C GLY A 43 -8.59 23.33 -9.68
N ALA A 44 -9.15 22.33 -10.38
CA ALA A 44 -9.68 21.13 -9.73
C ALA A 44 -8.60 20.25 -9.08
N GLY A 45 -7.33 20.32 -9.51
CA GLY A 45 -6.22 19.52 -8.96
C GLY A 45 -5.50 18.61 -9.94
N LYS A 46 -5.92 18.57 -11.23
CA LYS A 46 -5.38 17.66 -12.27
C LYS A 46 -3.85 17.66 -12.38
N THR A 47 -3.25 18.82 -12.63
CA THR A 47 -1.80 18.96 -12.84
C THR A 47 -1.01 18.54 -11.60
N THR A 48 -1.51 18.86 -10.40
CA THR A 48 -0.90 18.46 -9.12
C THR A 48 -0.86 16.94 -8.98
N ILE A 49 -1.99 16.28 -9.21
CA ILE A 49 -2.10 14.81 -9.10
C ILE A 49 -1.24 14.15 -10.19
N ALA A 50 -1.30 14.62 -11.44
CA ALA A 50 -0.55 14.07 -12.56
C ALA A 50 0.97 14.11 -12.30
N PHE A 51 1.53 15.25 -11.89
CA PHE A 51 2.97 15.36 -11.61
C PHE A 51 3.39 14.57 -10.36
N ALA A 52 2.55 14.47 -9.34
CA ALA A 52 2.86 13.66 -8.17
C ALA A 52 2.88 12.16 -8.51
N VAL A 53 1.93 11.69 -9.32
CA VAL A 53 1.91 10.32 -9.85
C VAL A 53 3.13 10.08 -10.74
N GLU A 54 3.47 11.01 -11.65
CA GLU A 54 4.68 10.93 -12.49
C GLU A 54 5.95 10.74 -11.65
N LYS A 55 6.12 11.56 -10.61
CA LYS A 55 7.25 11.48 -9.69
C LYS A 55 7.34 10.11 -9.01
N ILE A 56 6.22 9.57 -8.54
CA ILE A 56 6.20 8.25 -7.88
C ILE A 56 6.55 7.16 -8.89
N LEU A 57 5.88 7.10 -10.05
CA LEU A 57 6.13 6.09 -11.06
C LEU A 57 7.60 6.08 -11.50
N THR A 58 8.16 7.25 -11.80
CA THR A 58 9.56 7.38 -12.23
C THR A 58 10.54 6.99 -11.12
N GLN A 59 10.27 7.35 -9.86
CA GLN A 59 11.09 6.95 -8.72
C GLN A 59 11.16 5.43 -8.54
N PHE A 60 10.09 4.71 -8.86
CA PHE A 60 10.02 3.25 -8.82
C PHE A 60 10.30 2.58 -10.18
N GLY A 61 10.93 3.31 -11.12
CA GLY A 61 11.42 2.74 -12.37
C GLY A 61 10.34 2.39 -13.40
N ILE A 62 9.14 2.96 -13.26
CA ILE A 62 8.08 2.94 -14.26
C ILE A 62 8.17 4.20 -15.12
N PRO A 63 8.44 4.09 -16.44
CA PRO A 63 8.46 5.25 -17.33
C PRO A 63 7.09 5.92 -17.40
N ALA A 64 7.03 7.19 -17.03
CA ALA A 64 5.84 8.02 -17.11
C ALA A 64 6.19 9.40 -17.68
N TYR A 65 5.25 10.04 -18.35
CA TYR A 65 5.42 11.39 -18.88
C TYR A 65 4.12 12.19 -18.79
N ALA A 66 4.18 13.36 -18.16
CA ALA A 66 3.02 14.24 -18.01
C ALA A 66 2.87 15.25 -19.16
N LEU A 67 1.75 15.15 -19.87
CA LEU A 67 1.30 16.09 -20.88
C LEU A 67 0.37 17.11 -20.20
N ASP A 68 0.88 18.32 -19.95
CA ASP A 68 0.08 19.41 -19.40
C ASP A 68 -0.34 20.40 -20.48
N GLY A 69 -1.54 20.97 -20.32
CA GLY A 69 -2.11 21.95 -21.25
C GLY A 69 -1.21 23.16 -21.51
N ASP A 70 -0.46 23.63 -20.51
CA ASP A 70 0.44 24.77 -20.69
C ASP A 70 1.67 24.36 -21.51
N ASN A 71 2.26 23.19 -21.20
CA ASN A 71 3.46 22.68 -21.90
C ASN A 71 3.20 22.41 -23.39
N VAL A 72 2.08 21.77 -23.72
CA VAL A 72 1.75 21.44 -25.12
C VAL A 72 1.45 22.70 -25.94
N ARG A 73 0.91 23.75 -25.31
CA ARG A 73 0.62 25.03 -25.96
C ARG A 73 1.86 25.85 -26.28
N HIS A 74 2.98 25.65 -25.59
CA HIS A 74 4.24 26.27 -25.96
C HIS A 74 4.92 25.62 -27.18
N GLY A 75 4.58 24.36 -27.49
CA GLY A 75 5.19 23.58 -28.57
C GLY A 75 4.20 23.16 -29.65
N LEU A 76 3.70 21.93 -29.55
CA LEU A 76 2.86 21.25 -30.56
C LEU A 76 1.57 22.02 -30.90
N CYS A 77 1.01 22.73 -29.93
CA CYS A 77 -0.26 23.46 -30.07
C CYS A 77 -0.08 24.98 -30.06
N LYS A 78 1.14 25.50 -30.31
CA LYS A 78 1.42 26.94 -30.29
C LYS A 78 0.64 27.76 -31.34
N ASN A 79 0.14 27.12 -32.38
CA ASN A 79 -0.65 27.73 -33.44
C ASN A 79 -2.16 27.70 -33.19
N LEU A 80 -2.62 27.15 -32.04
CA LEU A 80 -4.04 27.04 -31.72
C LEU A 80 -4.44 28.09 -30.68
N GLY A 81 -5.47 28.87 -31.01
CA GLY A 81 -6.13 29.80 -30.10
C GLY A 81 -7.08 29.11 -29.11
N PHE A 82 -8.22 29.75 -28.88
CA PHE A 82 -9.21 29.37 -27.87
C PHE A 82 -10.65 29.25 -28.41
N SER A 83 -10.84 29.29 -29.73
CA SER A 83 -12.14 28.96 -30.35
C SER A 83 -12.53 27.51 -30.09
N LYS A 84 -13.80 27.14 -30.34
CA LYS A 84 -14.30 25.78 -30.10
C LYS A 84 -13.56 24.76 -30.97
N GLU A 85 -13.35 25.09 -32.24
CA GLU A 85 -12.66 24.26 -33.23
C GLU A 85 -11.17 24.09 -32.88
N GLU A 86 -10.50 25.16 -32.45
CA GLU A 86 -9.10 25.10 -32.02
C GLU A 86 -8.92 24.31 -30.72
N ARG A 87 -9.89 24.39 -29.79
CA ARG A 87 -9.90 23.56 -28.58
C ARG A 87 -10.08 22.08 -28.92
N ARG A 88 -10.98 21.76 -29.84
CA ARG A 88 -11.16 20.39 -30.33
C ARG A 88 -9.89 19.85 -30.97
N GLU A 89 -9.25 20.62 -31.85
CA GLU A 89 -7.98 20.23 -32.46
C GLU A 89 -6.84 20.09 -31.43
N ASN A 90 -6.83 20.93 -30.39
CA ASN A 90 -5.87 20.80 -29.28
C ASN A 90 -6.02 19.46 -28.57
N ILE A 91 -7.26 19.06 -28.22
CA ILE A 91 -7.52 17.77 -27.58
C ILE A 91 -7.19 16.61 -28.52
N ARG A 92 -7.56 16.69 -29.80
CA ARG A 92 -7.22 15.67 -30.80
C ARG A 92 -5.71 15.45 -30.92
N ARG A 93 -4.91 16.51 -31.03
CA ARG A 93 -3.43 16.41 -31.10
C ARG A 93 -2.83 15.77 -29.84
N VAL A 94 -3.35 16.15 -28.67
CA VAL A 94 -2.91 15.57 -27.40
C VAL A 94 -3.25 14.09 -27.34
N ALA A 95 -4.44 13.69 -27.77
CA ALA A 95 -4.86 12.29 -27.80
C ALA A 95 -3.94 11.43 -28.69
N GLU A 96 -3.60 11.91 -29.88
CA GLU A 96 -2.67 11.23 -30.78
C GLU A 96 -1.25 11.11 -30.18
N VAL A 97 -0.77 12.16 -29.51
CA VAL A 97 0.53 12.10 -28.84
C VAL A 97 0.52 11.15 -27.65
N ALA A 98 -0.52 11.19 -26.82
CA ALA A 98 -0.68 10.27 -25.69
C ALA A 98 -0.72 8.82 -26.17
N LYS A 99 -1.41 8.55 -27.29
CA LYS A 99 -1.42 7.26 -27.96
C LYS A 99 -0.01 6.80 -28.35
N LEU A 100 0.82 7.67 -28.93
CA LEU A 100 2.20 7.33 -29.27
C LEU A 100 3.03 6.98 -28.02
N PHE A 101 2.89 7.72 -26.93
CA PHE A 101 3.55 7.40 -25.66
C PHE A 101 3.08 6.05 -25.09
N ALA A 102 1.78 5.79 -25.10
CA ALA A 102 1.22 4.51 -24.65
C ALA A 102 1.70 3.35 -25.54
N ASP A 103 1.75 3.52 -26.87
CA ASP A 103 2.26 2.52 -27.82
C ASP A 103 3.75 2.21 -27.60
N MET A 104 4.55 3.24 -27.28
CA MET A 104 5.95 3.07 -26.89
C MET A 104 6.11 2.27 -25.61
N GLY A 105 5.09 2.21 -24.74
CA GLY A 105 5.15 1.54 -23.45
C GLY A 105 5.41 2.49 -22.28
N ILE A 106 4.99 3.76 -22.37
CA ILE A 106 5.12 4.78 -21.31
C ILE A 106 3.72 5.06 -20.71
N VAL A 107 3.61 5.36 -19.41
CA VAL A 107 2.37 5.93 -18.84
C VAL A 107 2.26 7.39 -19.27
N ALA A 108 1.37 7.69 -20.20
CA ALA A 108 1.04 9.06 -20.59
C ALA A 108 0.03 9.66 -19.60
N LEU A 109 0.42 10.71 -18.88
CA LEU A 109 -0.42 11.40 -17.90
C LEU A 109 -0.94 12.70 -18.53
N ALA A 110 -2.12 12.67 -19.14
CA ALA A 110 -2.69 13.83 -19.83
C ALA A 110 -3.55 14.67 -18.88
N SER A 111 -3.12 15.90 -18.56
CA SER A 111 -3.80 16.83 -17.67
C SER A 111 -4.43 17.99 -18.43
N PHE A 112 -5.70 17.85 -18.82
CA PHE A 112 -6.42 18.83 -19.63
C PHE A 112 -7.82 19.10 -19.10
N ILE A 113 -8.36 20.30 -19.34
CA ILE A 113 -9.75 20.59 -18.96
C ILE A 113 -10.71 19.65 -19.71
N SER A 114 -10.48 19.44 -21.01
CA SER A 114 -11.26 18.55 -21.90
C SER A 114 -12.78 18.58 -21.61
N PRO A 115 -13.42 19.75 -21.80
CA PRO A 115 -14.75 20.02 -21.23
C PRO A 115 -15.90 19.29 -21.93
N TYR A 116 -15.73 18.92 -23.20
CA TYR A 116 -16.78 18.31 -24.00
C TYR A 116 -16.64 16.78 -23.99
N LYS A 117 -17.77 16.08 -23.85
CA LYS A 117 -17.86 14.62 -23.85
C LYS A 117 -17.35 14.04 -25.17
N ASP A 118 -17.81 14.59 -26.28
CA ASP A 118 -17.42 14.13 -27.63
C ASP A 118 -15.90 14.12 -27.84
N ASP A 119 -15.20 15.14 -27.35
CA ASP A 119 -13.73 15.23 -27.49
C ASP A 119 -13.01 14.15 -26.66
N ARG A 120 -13.56 13.78 -25.49
CA ARG A 120 -13.01 12.72 -24.63
C ARG A 120 -13.33 11.33 -25.19
N ASP A 121 -14.52 11.15 -25.74
CA ASP A 121 -14.94 9.91 -26.41
C ASP A 121 -14.13 9.68 -27.70
N ASP A 122 -13.84 10.73 -28.45
CA ASP A 122 -12.92 10.71 -29.60
C ASP A 122 -11.51 10.28 -29.14
N ALA A 123 -10.98 10.89 -28.07
CA ALA A 123 -9.67 10.53 -27.51
C ALA A 123 -9.60 9.06 -27.05
N ARG A 124 -10.66 8.55 -26.39
CA ARG A 124 -10.78 7.14 -26.01
C ARG A 124 -10.83 6.24 -27.23
N SER A 125 -11.58 6.62 -28.26
CA SER A 125 -11.72 5.86 -29.51
C SER A 125 -10.39 5.73 -30.26
N ILE A 126 -9.58 6.80 -30.32
CA ILE A 126 -8.23 6.82 -30.91
C ILE A 126 -7.31 5.75 -30.28
N HIS A 127 -7.41 5.55 -28.96
CA HIS A 127 -6.63 4.54 -28.24
C HIS A 127 -7.19 3.13 -28.43
N ASN A 128 -8.52 2.98 -28.36
CA ASN A 128 -9.20 1.69 -28.51
C ASN A 128 -8.98 1.07 -29.90
N GLN A 129 -8.93 1.88 -30.97
CA GLN A 129 -8.63 1.42 -32.33
C GLN A 129 -7.32 0.63 -32.40
N ASP A 130 -6.34 1.03 -31.60
CA ASP A 130 -5.03 0.40 -31.54
C ASP A 130 -4.91 -0.56 -30.35
N SER A 131 -6.01 -0.90 -29.66
CA SER A 131 -6.01 -1.75 -28.46
C SER A 131 -5.06 -1.25 -27.36
N LEU A 132 -5.01 0.07 -27.15
CA LEU A 132 -4.22 0.71 -26.09
C LEU A 132 -5.11 1.04 -24.89
N PRO A 133 -4.70 0.72 -23.65
CA PRO A 133 -5.48 1.08 -22.47
C PRO A 133 -5.61 2.59 -22.32
N PHE A 134 -6.84 3.06 -22.16
CA PHE A 134 -7.19 4.46 -21.91
C PHE A 134 -8.10 4.53 -20.69
N PHE A 135 -7.71 5.33 -19.70
CA PHE A 135 -8.43 5.49 -18.45
C PHE A 135 -8.80 6.96 -18.24
N GLU A 136 -10.09 7.25 -18.18
CA GLU A 136 -10.61 8.59 -17.93
C GLU A 136 -10.79 8.81 -16.43
N LEU A 137 -9.99 9.72 -15.88
CA LEU A 137 -10.00 10.10 -14.48
C LEU A 137 -10.71 11.44 -14.33
N TYR A 138 -11.88 11.43 -13.69
CA TYR A 138 -12.62 12.64 -13.41
C TYR A 138 -12.16 13.25 -12.09
N VAL A 139 -11.51 14.40 -12.15
CA VAL A 139 -11.17 15.22 -10.98
C VAL A 139 -12.35 16.11 -10.64
N ASN A 140 -13.25 15.56 -9.82
CA ASN A 140 -14.48 16.20 -9.40
C ASN A 140 -14.20 17.18 -8.25
N THR A 141 -14.21 18.47 -8.58
CA THR A 141 -14.07 19.54 -7.59
C THR A 141 -15.14 20.60 -7.90
N PRO A 142 -16.03 20.92 -6.94
CA PRO A 142 -17.04 21.95 -7.12
C PRO A 142 -16.45 23.29 -7.59
N LEU A 143 -17.14 23.96 -8.51
CA LEU A 143 -16.71 25.25 -9.09
C LEU A 143 -16.32 26.27 -8.02
N LYS A 144 -17.10 26.37 -6.94
CA LYS A 144 -16.84 27.28 -5.82
C LYS A 144 -15.49 27.02 -5.15
N ILE A 145 -15.09 25.76 -5.02
CA ILE A 145 -13.78 25.38 -4.45
C ILE A 145 -12.66 25.71 -5.46
N CYS A 146 -12.90 25.47 -6.75
CA CYS A 146 -11.95 25.84 -7.80
C CYS A 146 -11.71 27.36 -7.86
N GLU A 147 -12.76 28.18 -7.70
CA GLU A 147 -12.67 29.64 -7.61
C GLU A 147 -11.92 30.10 -6.35
N LEU A 148 -12.16 29.46 -5.20
CA LEU A 148 -11.44 29.75 -3.95
C LEU A 148 -9.94 29.44 -4.02
N ARG A 149 -9.54 28.49 -4.88
CA ARG A 149 -8.13 28.14 -5.11
C ARG A 149 -7.42 29.12 -6.06
N ASP A 150 -8.13 30.06 -6.69
CA ASP A 150 -7.54 31.12 -7.52
C ASP A 150 -6.74 32.08 -6.62
N PRO A 151 -5.44 32.30 -6.89
CA PRO A 151 -4.80 32.24 -8.21
C PRO A 151 -4.06 30.92 -8.52
N LYS A 152 -4.00 30.56 -9.82
CA LYS A 152 -3.10 29.48 -10.30
C LYS A 152 -1.64 29.93 -10.09
N ARG A 153 -0.87 29.19 -9.28
CA ARG A 153 0.58 29.38 -9.13
C ARG A 153 1.30 28.75 -10.34
N ALA A 154 1.70 29.55 -11.33
CA ALA A 154 2.75 29.16 -12.24
C ALA A 154 4.11 29.56 -11.63
N VAL A 155 5.18 28.82 -11.93
CA VAL A 155 6.52 28.97 -11.32
C VAL A 155 7.06 30.41 -11.35
N TYR A 156 6.57 31.25 -12.27
CA TYR A 156 7.00 32.64 -12.43
C TYR A 156 5.86 33.69 -12.39
N HIS A 157 4.57 33.30 -12.35
CA HIS A 157 3.44 34.23 -12.36
C HIS A 157 2.22 33.70 -11.59
N VAL A 158 1.57 34.61 -10.87
CA VAL A 158 0.26 34.41 -10.24
C VAL A 158 -0.78 34.81 -11.27
N ILE A 159 -1.59 33.85 -11.74
CA ILE A 159 -2.62 34.12 -12.76
C ILE A 159 -4.00 33.94 -12.13
N ASP A 160 -4.73 35.05 -11.95
CA ASP A 160 -6.12 35.04 -11.48
C ASP A 160 -7.09 34.74 -12.65
N LEU A 161 -7.25 33.46 -13.00
CA LEU A 161 -8.06 33.06 -14.16
C LEU A 161 -9.57 33.23 -13.91
N TYR A 162 -10.04 32.88 -12.71
CA TYR A 162 -11.46 32.99 -12.36
C TYR A 162 -11.86 34.44 -12.16
N LYS A 163 -11.02 35.27 -11.51
CA LYS A 163 -11.31 36.70 -11.38
C LYS A 163 -11.37 37.40 -12.73
N LYS A 164 -10.42 37.13 -13.63
CA LYS A 164 -10.40 37.70 -14.99
C LYS A 164 -11.59 37.25 -15.84
N ALA A 165 -12.01 35.99 -15.71
CA ALA A 165 -13.22 35.50 -16.38
C ALA A 165 -14.47 36.20 -15.84
N ARG A 166 -14.61 36.36 -14.51
CA ARG A 166 -15.72 37.11 -13.90
C ARG A 166 -15.73 38.60 -14.26
N ALA A 167 -14.55 39.19 -14.48
CA ALA A 167 -14.39 40.56 -14.96
C ALA A 167 -14.67 40.73 -16.47
N GLY A 168 -14.93 39.63 -17.20
CA GLY A 168 -15.17 39.66 -18.65
C GLY A 168 -13.91 39.79 -19.52
N GLU A 169 -12.73 39.75 -18.90
CA GLU A 169 -11.43 39.84 -19.60
C GLU A 169 -11.07 38.52 -20.31
N LEU A 170 -11.59 37.38 -19.82
CA LEU A 170 -11.39 36.05 -20.41
C LEU A 170 -12.74 35.47 -20.86
N LYS A 171 -13.03 35.55 -22.15
CA LYS A 171 -14.27 34.99 -22.73
C LYS A 171 -14.16 33.48 -22.96
N GLY A 172 -15.27 32.77 -22.73
CA GLY A 172 -15.39 31.34 -23.02
C GLY A 172 -14.64 30.46 -22.03
N PHE A 173 -14.53 30.90 -20.77
CA PHE A 173 -13.89 30.13 -19.72
C PHE A 173 -14.81 29.00 -19.24
N THR A 174 -14.31 27.77 -19.27
CA THR A 174 -15.07 26.57 -18.85
C THR A 174 -15.49 26.67 -17.39
N GLY A 175 -16.79 26.52 -17.13
CA GLY A 175 -17.41 26.62 -15.80
C GLY A 175 -17.99 28.01 -15.48
N ILE A 176 -17.71 29.04 -16.29
CA ILE A 176 -18.34 30.37 -16.19
C ILE A 176 -19.14 30.65 -17.46
N ASP A 177 -18.46 30.87 -18.59
CA ASP A 177 -19.07 31.26 -19.88
C ASP A 177 -19.23 30.06 -20.84
N SER A 178 -18.66 28.91 -20.50
CA SER A 178 -18.72 27.70 -21.31
C SER A 178 -19.01 26.48 -20.45
N VAL A 179 -19.82 25.55 -20.98
CA VAL A 179 -20.28 24.37 -20.24
C VAL A 179 -19.12 23.40 -20.01
N TYR A 180 -19.12 22.73 -18.86
CA TYR A 180 -18.33 21.54 -18.59
C TYR A 180 -19.27 20.35 -18.53
N GLU A 181 -19.08 19.38 -19.43
CA GLU A 181 -19.87 18.16 -19.49
C GLU A 181 -19.16 17.08 -18.67
N ALA A 182 -19.62 16.88 -17.43
CA ALA A 182 -19.04 15.88 -16.54
C ALA A 182 -19.12 14.47 -17.14
N PRO A 183 -18.08 13.62 -17.00
CA PRO A 183 -18.13 12.25 -17.47
C PRO A 183 -19.25 11.46 -16.78
N GLU A 184 -20.09 10.77 -17.54
CA GLU A 184 -21.15 9.92 -16.99
C GLU A 184 -20.62 8.60 -16.43
N LYS A 185 -19.55 8.07 -17.04
CA LYS A 185 -18.92 6.79 -16.68
C LYS A 185 -17.38 6.91 -16.69
N PRO A 186 -16.80 7.73 -15.81
CA PRO A 186 -15.34 7.78 -15.68
C PRO A 186 -14.82 6.43 -15.15
N ASP A 187 -13.59 6.10 -15.51
CA ASP A 187 -12.93 4.89 -15.01
C ASP A 187 -12.56 5.02 -13.51
N LEU A 188 -12.30 6.26 -13.06
CA LEU A 188 -12.09 6.62 -11.66
C LEU A 188 -12.52 8.08 -11.40
N THR A 189 -13.17 8.32 -10.26
CA THR A 189 -13.52 9.67 -9.80
C THR A 189 -12.70 10.05 -8.57
N LEU A 190 -12.11 11.25 -8.60
CA LEU A 190 -11.31 11.83 -7.52
C LEU A 190 -12.04 13.05 -6.96
N GLU A 191 -12.45 12.98 -5.69
CA GLU A 191 -13.18 14.06 -5.01
C GLU A 191 -12.20 15.06 -4.39
N SER A 192 -11.39 15.73 -5.21
CA SER A 192 -10.30 16.61 -4.75
C SER A 192 -10.78 17.83 -3.94
N GLY A 193 -12.09 18.11 -3.89
CA GLY A 193 -12.67 19.10 -2.96
C GLY A 193 -12.80 18.63 -1.51
N ILE A 194 -12.78 17.31 -1.28
CA ILE A 194 -12.97 16.66 0.03
C ILE A 194 -11.70 15.88 0.42
N GLU A 195 -11.12 15.18 -0.54
CA GLU A 195 -9.94 14.33 -0.37
C GLU A 195 -8.65 15.15 -0.39
N SER A 196 -7.67 14.68 0.37
CA SER A 196 -6.31 15.20 0.32
C SER A 196 -5.60 14.83 -0.99
N GLU A 197 -4.53 15.56 -1.30
CA GLU A 197 -3.65 15.26 -2.44
C GLU A 197 -3.11 13.82 -2.36
N ALA A 198 -2.68 13.40 -1.16
CA ALA A 198 -2.13 12.06 -0.93
C ALA A 198 -3.18 10.95 -1.14
N GLU A 199 -4.43 11.15 -0.71
CA GLU A 199 -5.51 10.19 -0.94
C GLU A 199 -5.85 10.08 -2.43
N SER A 200 -5.91 11.21 -3.14
CA SER A 200 -6.15 11.23 -4.59
C SER A 200 -5.05 10.45 -5.33
N ILE A 201 -3.78 10.69 -5.00
CA ILE A 201 -2.64 9.98 -5.59
C ILE A 201 -2.74 8.47 -5.30
N ARG A 202 -3.04 8.09 -4.06
CA ARG A 202 -3.17 6.68 -3.66
C ARG A 202 -4.26 5.98 -4.48
N LYS A 203 -5.44 6.59 -4.62
CA LYS A 203 -6.52 6.04 -5.46
C LYS A 203 -6.10 5.80 -6.90
N VAL A 204 -5.31 6.71 -7.48
CA VAL A 204 -4.78 6.52 -8.83
C VAL A 204 -3.83 5.33 -8.88
N LEU A 205 -2.92 5.19 -7.92
CA LEU A 205 -1.98 4.06 -7.87
C LEU A 205 -2.68 2.72 -7.65
N ASP A 206 -3.66 2.67 -6.73
CA ASP A 206 -4.50 1.50 -6.46
C ASP A 206 -5.26 1.10 -7.74
N PHE A 207 -5.87 2.06 -8.42
CA PHE A 207 -6.55 1.83 -9.70
C PHE A 207 -5.61 1.28 -10.78
N LEU A 208 -4.39 1.81 -10.90
CA LEU A 208 -3.43 1.31 -11.88
C LEU A 208 -2.95 -0.11 -11.57
N PHE A 209 -2.87 -0.47 -10.29
CA PHE A 209 -2.61 -1.84 -9.89
C PHE A 209 -3.77 -2.78 -10.25
N GLU A 210 -5.01 -2.40 -9.93
CA GLU A 210 -6.22 -3.16 -10.27
C GLU A 210 -6.38 -3.39 -11.79
N LYS A 211 -5.98 -2.41 -12.60
CA LYS A 211 -5.99 -2.51 -14.07
C LYS A 211 -4.79 -3.24 -14.66
N ASN A 212 -3.94 -3.85 -13.83
CA ASN A 212 -2.71 -4.55 -14.24
C ASN A 212 -1.74 -3.67 -15.04
N VAL A 213 -1.74 -2.35 -14.78
CA VAL A 213 -0.73 -1.43 -15.31
C VAL A 213 0.53 -1.52 -14.44
N LEU A 214 0.36 -1.45 -13.12
CA LEU A 214 1.47 -1.61 -12.18
C LEU A 214 1.69 -3.09 -11.85
N PRO A 215 2.92 -3.62 -12.01
CA PRO A 215 3.26 -4.94 -11.48
C PRO A 215 3.11 -4.96 -9.95
N ALA A 216 2.66 -6.10 -9.40
CA ALA A 216 2.47 -6.27 -7.95
C ALA A 216 3.71 -5.88 -7.13
N LYS A 217 4.90 -6.21 -7.65
CA LYS A 217 6.18 -5.83 -7.04
C LYS A 217 6.35 -4.31 -6.88
N VAL A 218 6.02 -3.53 -7.92
CA VAL A 218 6.14 -2.06 -7.89
C VAL A 218 5.09 -1.48 -6.96
N TYR A 219 3.86 -1.96 -7.06
CA TYR A 219 2.78 -1.52 -6.19
C TYR A 219 3.10 -1.76 -4.71
N GLN A 220 3.67 -2.92 -4.35
CA GLN A 220 4.13 -3.20 -2.98
C GLN A 220 5.28 -2.29 -2.54
N GLN A 221 6.20 -1.90 -3.44
CA GLN A 221 7.26 -0.95 -3.13
C GLN A 221 6.70 0.47 -2.87
N ILE A 222 5.65 0.86 -3.59
CA ILE A 222 4.99 2.16 -3.46
C ILE A 222 4.11 2.21 -2.20
N SER A 223 3.25 1.21 -2.02
CA SER A 223 2.21 1.17 -0.98
C SER A 223 2.68 0.54 0.34
N GLY A 224 3.87 -0.07 0.33
CA GLY A 224 4.31 -1.02 1.35
C GLY A 224 3.67 -2.41 1.16
N PRO A 225 4.19 -3.46 1.81
CA PRO A 225 3.45 -4.72 1.88
C PRO A 225 2.07 -4.41 2.50
N PRO A 226 0.98 -4.98 1.97
CA PRO A 226 -0.32 -4.77 2.57
C PRO A 226 -0.30 -5.18 4.06
N ILE A 227 -1.22 -4.65 4.86
CA ILE A 227 -1.33 -5.06 6.27
C ILE A 227 -2.26 -6.26 6.33
N ARG A 228 -1.73 -7.41 6.74
CA ARG A 228 -2.47 -8.65 6.93
C ARG A 228 -2.97 -8.73 8.37
N GLU A 229 -4.18 -8.25 8.61
CA GLU A 229 -4.88 -8.56 9.86
C GLU A 229 -5.36 -10.03 9.84
N LEU A 230 -5.33 -10.68 11.00
CA LEU A 230 -5.71 -12.09 11.15
C LEU A 230 -7.07 -12.26 11.85
N TYR A 231 -7.84 -11.18 11.97
CA TYR A 231 -9.19 -11.21 12.51
C TYR A 231 -10.15 -11.89 11.52
N VAL A 232 -10.97 -12.82 12.01
CA VAL A 232 -12.00 -13.46 11.18
C VAL A 232 -13.23 -12.57 11.03
N ASP A 233 -13.88 -12.69 9.87
CA ASP A 233 -15.20 -12.09 9.64
C ASP A 233 -16.29 -12.75 10.49
N GLY A 234 -17.45 -12.10 10.57
CA GLY A 234 -18.58 -12.56 11.40
C GLY A 234 -19.10 -13.94 11.00
N GLU A 235 -19.11 -14.26 9.70
CA GLU A 235 -19.61 -15.55 9.21
C GLU A 235 -18.65 -16.70 9.56
N SER A 236 -17.35 -16.54 9.29
CA SER A 236 -16.34 -17.56 9.61
C SER A 236 -16.23 -17.75 11.11
N LYS A 237 -16.30 -16.66 11.89
CA LYS A 237 -16.35 -16.73 13.36
C LYS A 237 -17.47 -17.64 13.85
N ASN A 238 -18.68 -17.47 13.33
CA ASN A 238 -19.83 -18.30 13.72
C ASN A 238 -19.64 -19.78 13.34
N LYS A 239 -19.04 -20.07 12.18
CA LYS A 239 -18.72 -21.45 11.76
C LYS A 239 -17.66 -22.10 12.66
N ILE A 240 -16.68 -21.33 13.13
CA ILE A 240 -15.65 -21.79 14.06
C ILE A 240 -16.25 -22.05 15.44
N LEU A 241 -17.06 -21.13 15.97
CA LEU A 241 -17.69 -21.26 17.29
C LEU A 241 -18.56 -22.53 17.41
N LYS A 242 -19.30 -22.90 16.35
CA LYS A 242 -20.12 -24.14 16.33
C LYS A 242 -19.31 -25.43 16.50
N ARG A 243 -18.04 -25.43 16.06
CA ARG A 243 -17.16 -26.61 16.08
C ARG A 243 -16.09 -26.52 17.19
N MET A 244 -16.07 -25.43 17.94
CA MET A 244 -15.02 -25.11 18.90
C MET A 244 -14.82 -26.16 19.99
N ASN A 245 -15.89 -26.85 20.40
CA ASN A 245 -15.82 -27.87 21.45
C ASN A 245 -15.04 -29.12 21.06
N SER A 246 -14.87 -29.40 19.76
CA SER A 246 -14.10 -30.56 19.29
C SER A 246 -12.61 -30.28 19.12
N PHE A 247 -12.17 -29.03 19.25
CA PHE A 247 -10.77 -28.68 19.03
C PHE A 247 -9.93 -29.00 20.27
N PRO A 248 -8.73 -29.60 20.12
CA PRO A 248 -7.78 -29.60 21.20
C PRO A 248 -7.36 -28.17 21.53
N LYS A 249 -7.00 -27.94 22.79
CA LYS A 249 -6.78 -26.60 23.35
C LYS A 249 -5.32 -26.41 23.75
N VAL A 250 -4.77 -25.24 23.44
CA VAL A 250 -3.47 -24.77 23.92
C VAL A 250 -3.71 -23.55 24.82
N GLN A 251 -3.20 -23.62 26.05
CA GLN A 251 -3.31 -22.52 27.00
C GLN A 251 -2.22 -21.48 26.73
N LEU A 252 -2.62 -20.24 26.49
CA LEU A 252 -1.72 -19.11 26.29
C LEU A 252 -1.32 -18.50 27.63
N THR A 253 -0.04 -18.12 27.74
CA THR A 253 0.41 -17.16 28.74
C THR A 253 0.05 -15.73 28.32
N LYS A 254 0.27 -14.76 29.21
CA LYS A 254 0.09 -13.34 28.86
C LYS A 254 1.01 -12.91 27.72
N ILE A 255 2.26 -13.39 27.70
CA ILE A 255 3.24 -13.05 26.65
C ILE A 255 2.81 -13.64 25.30
N ASP A 256 2.25 -14.85 25.30
CA ASP A 256 1.74 -15.47 24.07
C ASP A 256 0.54 -14.69 23.52
N LEU A 257 -0.33 -14.16 24.40
CA LEU A 257 -1.43 -13.28 24.00
C LEU A 257 -0.93 -11.97 23.38
N GLU A 258 0.12 -11.38 23.95
CA GLU A 258 0.76 -10.17 23.40
C GLU A 258 1.34 -10.44 22.00
N TRP A 259 2.01 -11.57 21.79
CA TRP A 259 2.47 -11.98 20.44
C TRP A 259 1.32 -12.29 19.49
N LEU A 260 0.24 -12.89 20.00
CA LEU A 260 -0.97 -13.10 19.21
C LEU A 260 -1.57 -11.76 18.75
N GLN A 261 -1.54 -10.72 19.58
CA GLN A 261 -1.98 -9.37 19.18
C GLN A 261 -1.09 -8.77 18.09
N VAL A 262 0.24 -8.90 18.22
CA VAL A 262 1.20 -8.46 17.19
C VAL A 262 0.86 -9.08 15.82
N LEU A 263 0.55 -10.37 15.80
CA LEU A 263 0.09 -11.07 14.59
C LEU A 263 -1.30 -10.61 14.15
N ALA A 264 -2.26 -10.52 15.07
CA ALA A 264 -3.66 -10.22 14.80
C ALA A 264 -3.85 -8.87 14.08
N GLU A 265 -3.13 -7.86 14.54
CA GLU A 265 -3.19 -6.49 14.01
C GLU A 265 -2.30 -6.28 12.79
N GLY A 266 -1.53 -7.29 12.37
CA GLY A 266 -0.70 -7.21 11.17
C GLY A 266 0.61 -6.44 11.34
N TRP A 267 1.13 -6.28 12.57
CA TRP A 267 2.47 -5.71 12.79
C TRP A 267 3.59 -6.55 12.16
N ALA A 268 3.36 -7.86 12.04
CA ALA A 268 4.29 -8.81 11.42
C ALA A 268 3.86 -9.24 10.01
N SER A 269 3.12 -8.39 9.29
CA SER A 269 2.70 -8.64 7.91
C SER A 269 3.91 -9.00 7.04
N PRO A 270 3.84 -10.04 6.17
CA PRO A 270 2.64 -10.77 5.74
C PRO A 270 2.41 -12.12 6.46
N LEU A 271 3.01 -12.35 7.64
CA LEU A 271 2.90 -13.65 8.33
C LEU A 271 1.42 -14.06 8.53
N PRO A 272 1.04 -15.29 8.14
CA PRO A 272 -0.34 -15.79 8.32
C PRO A 272 -0.64 -16.19 9.77
N GLY A 273 0.36 -16.18 10.66
CA GLY A 273 0.26 -16.66 12.02
C GLY A 273 1.64 -16.89 12.64
N PHE A 274 1.72 -17.76 13.65
CA PHE A 274 3.00 -18.14 14.25
C PHE A 274 3.88 -18.83 13.20
N MET A 275 5.18 -18.48 13.21
CA MET A 275 6.12 -18.95 12.19
C MET A 275 6.15 -20.48 12.12
N ARG A 276 6.09 -20.99 10.88
CA ARG A 276 6.46 -22.37 10.55
C ARG A 276 7.97 -22.51 10.58
N GLU A 277 8.48 -23.73 10.58
CA GLU A 277 9.90 -24.07 10.63
C GLU A 277 10.68 -23.31 9.53
N ARG A 278 10.12 -23.23 8.32
CA ARG A 278 10.73 -22.48 7.22
C ARG A 278 10.92 -21.00 7.55
N GLN A 279 9.87 -20.30 7.99
CA GLN A 279 9.97 -18.89 8.36
C GLN A 279 10.88 -18.68 9.58
N TYR A 280 10.83 -19.60 10.55
CA TYR A 280 11.68 -19.57 11.73
C TYR A 280 13.17 -19.65 11.37
N LEU A 281 13.55 -20.58 10.49
CA LEU A 281 14.93 -20.72 10.03
C LEU A 281 15.39 -19.51 9.20
N GLN A 282 14.54 -19.00 8.30
CA GLN A 282 14.86 -17.79 7.53
C GLN A 282 15.10 -16.58 8.46
N CYS A 283 14.22 -16.40 9.45
CA CYS A 283 14.34 -15.37 10.47
C CYS A 283 15.65 -15.52 11.27
N LEU A 284 15.97 -16.72 11.76
CA LEU A 284 17.16 -16.93 12.59
C LEU A 284 18.48 -16.80 11.83
N HIS A 285 18.55 -17.23 10.57
CA HIS A 285 19.80 -17.25 9.80
C HIS A 285 20.04 -15.98 8.99
N HIS A 286 18.98 -15.32 8.53
CA HIS A 286 19.08 -14.18 7.62
C HIS A 286 18.53 -12.89 8.22
N GLY A 287 17.72 -12.97 9.28
CA GLY A 287 16.95 -11.83 9.77
C GLY A 287 15.92 -11.33 8.74
N LEU A 288 15.53 -12.19 7.81
CA LEU A 288 14.65 -11.89 6.68
C LEU A 288 13.61 -13.01 6.51
N LEU A 289 12.44 -12.67 5.95
CA LEU A 289 11.56 -13.63 5.28
C LEU A 289 11.86 -13.59 3.79
N LEU A 290 12.20 -14.73 3.21
CA LEU A 290 12.48 -14.87 1.78
C LEU A 290 11.22 -15.31 1.01
N ASP A 291 10.32 -16.04 1.67
CA ASP A 291 9.05 -16.48 1.12
C ASP A 291 8.07 -16.84 2.25
N ILE A 292 6.79 -17.03 1.88
CA ILE A 292 5.72 -17.46 2.79
C ILE A 292 5.30 -18.92 2.56
N LYS A 293 6.18 -19.75 1.96
CA LYS A 293 5.85 -21.15 1.68
C LYS A 293 5.71 -21.91 2.99
N LYS A 294 4.76 -22.85 3.00
CA LYS A 294 4.42 -23.59 4.22
C LYS A 294 5.50 -24.56 4.68
N LYS A 295 6.26 -25.16 3.75
CA LYS A 295 7.15 -26.30 4.06
C LYS A 295 8.61 -26.05 3.71
N CYS A 296 9.51 -26.60 4.51
CA CYS A 296 10.94 -26.68 4.18
C CYS A 296 11.15 -27.54 2.91
N SER A 297 11.92 -26.99 1.96
CA SER A 297 12.32 -27.65 0.71
C SER A 297 13.79 -28.05 0.80
N THR A 298 14.10 -29.32 0.67
CA THR A 298 15.48 -29.83 0.69
C THR A 298 16.00 -30.01 -0.75
N PRO A 299 17.20 -29.49 -1.09
CA PRO A 299 17.79 -29.70 -2.41
C PRO A 299 17.94 -31.18 -2.73
N GLY A 300 17.54 -31.61 -3.94
CA GLY A 300 17.66 -33.00 -4.40
C GLY A 300 16.50 -33.93 -4.02
N ILE A 301 15.53 -33.47 -3.21
CA ILE A 301 14.31 -34.23 -2.91
C ILE A 301 13.14 -33.58 -3.65
N SER A 302 12.67 -34.22 -4.72
CA SER A 302 11.48 -33.78 -5.45
C SER A 302 10.23 -34.05 -4.60
N ARG A 303 9.61 -32.99 -4.07
CA ARG A 303 8.26 -33.05 -3.49
C ARG A 303 7.27 -32.49 -4.53
N THR A 304 6.17 -33.21 -4.74
CA THR A 304 5.07 -32.81 -5.63
C THR A 304 4.45 -31.49 -5.21
N LYS A 305 4.35 -30.56 -6.17
CA LYS A 305 3.64 -29.26 -6.17
C LYS A 305 3.82 -28.46 -4.86
N ASP A 306 4.86 -27.62 -4.82
CA ASP A 306 4.92 -26.48 -3.91
C ASP A 306 3.56 -25.78 -3.92
N ILE A 307 2.92 -25.78 -2.74
CA ILE A 307 1.57 -25.28 -2.51
C ILE A 307 1.52 -23.79 -2.84
N GLU A 308 0.41 -23.38 -3.45
CA GLU A 308 0.03 -22.02 -3.82
C GLU A 308 0.61 -20.98 -2.86
N GLU A 309 1.54 -20.16 -3.37
CA GLU A 309 1.81 -18.88 -2.74
C GLU A 309 0.48 -18.13 -2.65
N ASP A 310 0.19 -17.60 -1.47
CA ASP A 310 -0.98 -16.77 -1.25
C ASP A 310 -0.86 -15.57 -2.20
N SER A 311 -1.55 -15.62 -3.35
CA SER A 311 -1.33 -14.72 -4.48
C SER A 311 -1.50 -13.24 -4.15
N LEU A 312 -2.24 -12.95 -3.07
CA LEU A 312 -2.44 -11.61 -2.54
C LEU A 312 -1.26 -11.15 -1.64
N TRP A 313 -0.57 -12.09 -1.02
CA TRP A 313 0.46 -11.87 0.01
C TRP A 313 1.86 -12.36 -0.42
N SER A 314 2.06 -12.65 -1.70
CA SER A 314 3.33 -13.14 -2.25
C SER A 314 4.48 -12.17 -1.95
N LEU A 315 5.59 -12.71 -1.44
CA LEU A 315 6.82 -11.95 -1.18
C LEU A 315 7.62 -11.81 -2.49
N ASN A 316 7.58 -10.63 -3.09
CA ASN A 316 8.34 -10.32 -4.31
C ASN A 316 9.81 -9.94 -4.03
N GLU A 317 10.13 -9.61 -2.77
CA GLU A 317 11.47 -9.29 -2.28
C GLU A 317 11.63 -9.78 -0.83
N PRO A 318 12.87 -10.07 -0.38
CA PRO A 318 13.13 -10.37 1.01
C PRO A 318 12.62 -9.27 1.94
N LEU A 319 11.85 -9.65 2.96
CA LEU A 319 11.31 -8.73 3.95
C LEU A 319 12.11 -8.80 5.25
N ASN A 320 12.34 -7.68 5.92
CA ASN A 320 12.95 -7.69 7.24
C ASN A 320 12.06 -8.40 8.26
N GLN A 321 12.61 -9.43 8.90
CA GLN A 321 11.98 -10.11 10.03
C GLN A 321 13.08 -10.76 10.86
N SER A 322 13.61 -10.00 11.82
CA SER A 322 14.79 -10.36 12.59
C SER A 322 14.49 -11.09 13.90
N ILE A 323 13.22 -11.13 14.31
CA ILE A 323 12.79 -11.71 15.59
C ILE A 323 11.79 -12.85 15.33
N PRO A 324 12.05 -14.06 15.87
CA PRO A 324 11.10 -15.16 15.79
C PRO A 324 9.79 -14.86 16.51
N ILE A 325 8.66 -15.01 15.81
CA ILE A 325 7.30 -14.92 16.38
C ILE A 325 6.72 -16.33 16.38
N VAL A 326 6.83 -17.00 17.53
CA VAL A 326 6.59 -18.44 17.68
C VAL A 326 5.77 -18.72 18.94
N LEU A 327 5.05 -19.85 18.94
CA LEU A 327 4.28 -20.31 20.09
C LEU A 327 4.93 -21.58 20.68
N PRO A 328 5.65 -21.49 21.82
CA PRO A 328 6.25 -22.67 22.45
C PRO A 328 5.20 -23.55 23.13
N ILE A 329 5.33 -24.87 22.98
CA ILE A 329 4.48 -25.87 23.63
C ILE A 329 5.34 -26.93 24.32
N ASP A 330 4.84 -27.47 25.43
CA ASP A 330 5.49 -28.57 26.15
C ASP A 330 5.20 -29.94 25.50
N ASP A 331 5.92 -30.97 25.97
CA ASP A 331 5.76 -32.33 25.48
C ASP A 331 4.32 -32.85 25.66
N ALA A 332 3.69 -32.56 26.81
CA ALA A 332 2.32 -32.98 27.11
C ALA A 332 1.30 -32.36 26.14
N THR A 333 1.46 -31.08 25.79
CA THR A 333 0.62 -30.40 24.81
C THR A 333 0.87 -30.96 23.42
N LYS A 334 2.13 -31.17 23.01
CA LYS A 334 2.43 -31.83 21.73
C LYS A 334 1.71 -33.17 21.60
N PHE A 335 1.77 -34.03 22.62
CA PHE A 335 1.09 -35.33 22.60
C PHE A 335 -0.43 -35.21 22.45
N LYS A 336 -1.05 -34.18 23.04
CA LYS A 336 -2.50 -33.92 22.89
C LYS A 336 -2.89 -33.41 21.51
N LEU A 337 -1.97 -32.73 20.82
CA LEU A 337 -2.23 -32.15 19.50
C LEU A 337 -2.01 -33.14 18.35
N MET A 338 -1.23 -34.20 18.59
CA MET A 338 -0.86 -35.19 17.58
C MET A 338 -1.73 -36.44 17.65
N ASP A 339 -2.22 -36.87 16.49
CA ASP A 339 -2.79 -38.19 16.26
C ASP A 339 -1.84 -38.99 15.33
N GLY A 340 -1.05 -39.87 15.93
CA GLY A 340 0.06 -40.55 15.24
C GLY A 340 1.10 -39.56 14.70
N HIS A 341 1.21 -39.46 13.38
CA HIS A 341 2.14 -38.55 12.69
C HIS A 341 1.48 -37.26 12.17
N SER A 342 0.18 -37.09 12.42
CA SER A 342 -0.60 -35.95 11.92
C SER A 342 -1.00 -35.04 13.08
N ILE A 343 -0.89 -33.74 12.86
CA ILE A 343 -1.37 -32.74 13.80
C ILE A 343 -2.86 -32.48 13.59
N SER A 344 -3.56 -32.15 14.67
CA SER A 344 -4.96 -31.74 14.61
C SER A 344 -5.15 -30.55 13.66
N PRO A 345 -6.16 -30.59 12.76
CA PRO A 345 -6.31 -29.61 11.68
C PRO A 345 -6.71 -28.22 12.18
N GLU A 346 -7.45 -28.16 13.30
CA GLU A 346 -7.89 -26.93 13.95
C GLU A 346 -7.55 -27.04 15.46
N ILE A 347 -6.82 -26.07 16.00
CA ILE A 347 -6.36 -26.04 17.39
C ILE A 347 -6.83 -24.73 18.03
N ALA A 348 -7.53 -24.82 19.16
CA ALA A 348 -8.03 -23.65 19.87
C ALA A 348 -6.95 -23.05 20.79
N LEU A 349 -6.73 -21.74 20.69
CA LEU A 349 -5.87 -20.99 21.60
C LEU A 349 -6.73 -20.34 22.69
N VAL A 350 -6.40 -20.62 23.95
CA VAL A 350 -7.21 -20.25 25.12
C VAL A 350 -6.44 -19.31 26.03
N TYR A 351 -7.05 -18.20 26.43
CA TYR A 351 -6.52 -17.28 27.44
C TYR A 351 -7.62 -16.95 28.45
N ASN A 352 -7.35 -17.06 29.75
CA ASN A 352 -8.34 -16.84 30.82
C ASN A 352 -9.69 -17.55 30.58
N ASN A 353 -9.66 -18.83 30.19
CA ASN A 353 -10.81 -19.67 29.83
C ASN A 353 -11.59 -19.26 28.57
N ASP A 354 -11.22 -18.17 27.90
CA ASP A 354 -11.79 -17.76 26.63
C ASP A 354 -10.97 -18.29 25.45
N VAL A 355 -11.65 -18.81 24.44
CA VAL A 355 -10.99 -19.11 23.16
C VAL A 355 -10.82 -17.81 22.37
N VAL A 356 -9.56 -17.41 22.18
CA VAL A 356 -9.21 -16.13 21.55
C VAL A 356 -8.87 -16.27 20.07
N ALA A 357 -8.32 -17.41 19.66
CA ALA A 357 -7.93 -17.68 18.28
C ALA A 357 -7.93 -19.19 17.97
N VAL A 358 -7.78 -19.53 16.70
CA VAL A 358 -7.61 -20.90 16.21
C VAL A 358 -6.39 -20.96 15.30
N VAL A 359 -5.54 -21.97 15.48
CA VAL A 359 -4.47 -22.32 14.54
C VAL A 359 -5.00 -23.37 13.57
N LYS A 360 -4.84 -23.12 12.27
CA LYS A 360 -5.19 -24.01 11.18
C LYS A 360 -3.96 -24.49 10.45
N ASP A 361 -4.05 -25.72 9.90
CA ASP A 361 -2.97 -26.33 9.11
C ASP A 361 -1.63 -26.20 9.85
N GLY A 362 -1.64 -26.56 11.14
CA GLY A 362 -0.51 -26.34 12.02
C GLY A 362 0.68 -27.24 11.68
N GLU A 363 1.82 -26.95 12.27
CA GLU A 363 2.97 -27.85 12.30
C GLU A 363 3.72 -27.70 13.62
N ILE A 364 4.35 -28.79 14.06
CA ILE A 364 5.13 -28.83 15.28
C ILE A 364 6.57 -29.20 14.94
N PHE A 365 7.52 -28.36 15.36
CA PHE A 365 8.95 -28.56 15.11
C PHE A 365 9.77 -28.25 16.38
N GLU A 366 11.04 -28.65 16.38
CA GLU A 366 11.92 -28.50 17.54
C GLU A 366 12.25 -27.03 17.82
N HIS A 367 12.22 -26.64 19.10
CA HIS A 367 12.54 -25.27 19.49
C HIS A 367 14.05 -24.98 19.46
N ARG A 368 14.90 -25.95 19.80
CA ARG A 368 16.37 -25.78 19.86
C ARG A 368 16.79 -24.51 20.59
N LYS A 369 16.34 -24.38 21.84
CA LYS A 369 16.37 -23.15 22.66
C LYS A 369 17.76 -22.50 22.74
N GLU A 370 18.81 -23.30 22.91
CA GLU A 370 20.19 -22.81 22.99
C GLU A 370 20.64 -22.15 21.67
N GLU A 371 20.41 -22.82 20.54
CA GLU A 371 20.71 -22.29 19.22
C GLU A 371 19.92 -21.01 18.93
N ARG A 372 18.61 -21.01 19.23
CA ARG A 372 17.74 -19.84 19.08
C ARG A 372 18.33 -18.63 19.81
N VAL A 373 18.64 -18.82 21.09
CA VAL A 373 19.14 -17.76 21.96
C VAL A 373 20.50 -17.26 21.47
N ALA A 374 21.41 -18.16 21.11
CA ALA A 374 22.73 -17.81 20.60
C ALA A 374 22.64 -16.93 19.34
N ARG A 375 21.77 -17.29 18.39
CA ARG A 375 21.59 -16.54 17.14
C ARG A 375 20.85 -15.21 17.35
N GLN A 376 19.81 -15.22 18.17
CA GLN A 376 18.94 -14.07 18.37
C GLN A 376 19.57 -12.97 19.26
N PHE A 377 20.31 -13.36 20.29
CA PHE A 377 20.89 -12.43 21.28
C PHE A 377 22.41 -12.30 21.19
N GLY A 378 23.09 -13.22 20.50
CA GLY A 378 24.56 -13.28 20.47
C GLY A 378 25.19 -13.77 21.78
N ILE A 379 24.39 -14.14 22.77
CA ILE A 379 24.82 -14.62 24.10
C ILE A 379 23.85 -15.70 24.59
N ILE A 380 24.33 -16.62 25.44
CA ILE A 380 23.52 -17.66 26.10
C ILE A 380 23.62 -17.45 27.62
N ASP A 381 23.04 -16.37 28.14
CA ASP A 381 23.07 -16.03 29.57
C ASP A 381 21.66 -16.03 30.16
N PRO A 382 21.31 -16.98 31.06
CA PRO A 382 19.99 -17.05 31.68
C PRO A 382 19.69 -15.87 32.64
N ARG A 383 20.67 -15.02 32.96
CA ARG A 383 20.41 -13.76 33.69
C ARG A 383 19.70 -12.74 32.82
N HIS A 384 19.79 -12.84 31.49
CA HIS A 384 19.00 -12.01 30.60
C HIS A 384 17.53 -12.47 30.66
N PRO A 385 16.58 -11.58 30.99
CA PRO A 385 15.24 -12.01 31.40
C PRO A 385 14.43 -12.64 30.26
N THR A 386 14.60 -12.19 29.02
CA THR A 386 13.97 -12.83 27.85
C THR A 386 14.63 -14.17 27.51
N ILE A 387 15.94 -14.31 27.76
CA ILE A 387 16.64 -15.59 27.51
C ILE A 387 16.13 -16.61 28.52
N LYS A 388 16.02 -16.22 29.79
CA LYS A 388 15.43 -17.06 30.84
C LYS A 388 14.05 -17.58 30.44
N GLN A 389 13.16 -16.71 29.97
CA GLN A 389 11.83 -17.10 29.50
C GLN A 389 11.88 -18.11 28.34
N ILE A 390 12.76 -17.89 27.36
CA ILE A 390 12.91 -18.83 26.23
C ILE A 390 13.42 -20.19 26.74
N LEU A 391 14.44 -20.20 27.60
CA LEU A 391 15.04 -21.43 28.14
C LEU A 391 14.04 -22.22 29.02
N GLU A 392 13.18 -21.53 29.77
CA GLU A 392 12.13 -22.12 30.62
C GLU A 392 10.87 -22.55 29.84
N SER A 393 10.72 -22.11 28.58
CA SER A 393 9.59 -22.48 27.74
C SER A 393 9.67 -23.92 27.18
N GLY A 394 8.59 -24.35 26.53
CA GLY A 394 8.45 -25.67 25.94
C GLY A 394 9.53 -26.02 24.90
N ASN A 395 9.75 -27.32 24.70
CA ASN A 395 10.78 -27.86 23.79
C ASN A 395 10.36 -27.87 22.32
N TRP A 396 9.09 -27.59 22.04
CA TRP A 396 8.50 -27.61 20.71
C TRP A 396 7.89 -26.25 20.37
N LEU A 397 7.80 -25.95 19.07
CA LEU A 397 7.13 -24.76 18.55
C LEU A 397 5.93 -25.16 17.70
N LEU A 398 4.81 -24.49 17.89
CA LEU A 398 3.59 -24.62 17.09
C LEU A 398 3.52 -23.47 16.08
N GLY A 399 3.71 -23.77 14.79
CA GLY A 399 3.50 -22.86 13.67
C GLY A 399 2.17 -23.14 12.98
N GLY A 400 1.62 -22.17 12.24
CA GLY A 400 0.38 -22.37 11.49
C GLY A 400 -0.35 -21.09 11.12
N ASP A 401 -1.45 -21.25 10.38
CA ASP A 401 -2.28 -20.13 9.94
C ASP A 401 -3.22 -19.75 11.09
N VAL A 402 -3.16 -18.52 11.59
CA VAL A 402 -3.89 -18.08 12.77
C VAL A 402 -5.16 -17.33 12.36
N GLN A 403 -6.26 -17.64 13.04
CA GLN A 403 -7.56 -17.00 12.91
C GLN A 403 -8.01 -16.45 14.26
N VAL A 404 -7.99 -15.12 14.41
CA VAL A 404 -8.29 -14.44 15.69
C VAL A 404 -9.76 -14.09 15.76
N LEU A 405 -10.44 -14.55 16.81
CA LEU A 405 -11.91 -14.53 16.92
C LEU A 405 -12.46 -13.22 17.48
N LYS A 406 -11.67 -12.50 18.28
CA LYS A 406 -12.04 -11.23 18.88
C LYS A 406 -10.82 -10.32 18.93
N ARG A 407 -11.05 -9.00 18.80
CA ARG A 407 -10.03 -8.00 19.06
C ARG A 407 -9.49 -8.19 20.47
N ILE A 408 -8.17 -8.19 20.61
CA ILE A 408 -7.51 -8.36 21.90
C ILE A 408 -7.60 -7.03 22.64
N GLN A 409 -8.10 -7.09 23.88
CA GLN A 409 -8.26 -5.95 24.79
C GLN A 409 -7.77 -6.38 26.16
N TYR A 410 -7.10 -5.46 26.87
CA TYR A 410 -6.55 -5.75 28.19
C TYR A 410 -7.43 -5.21 29.32
N ASN A 411 -8.37 -4.31 29.01
CA ASN A 411 -9.30 -3.70 29.95
C ASN A 411 -8.60 -3.02 31.14
N ASP A 412 -7.44 -2.42 30.88
CA ASP A 412 -6.59 -1.74 31.86
C ASP A 412 -6.70 -0.21 31.77
N GLY A 413 -7.68 0.31 31.03
CA GLY A 413 -7.89 1.74 30.80
C GLY A 413 -7.00 2.35 29.71
N LEU A 414 -6.10 1.57 29.10
CA LEU A 414 -5.17 2.04 28.05
C LEU A 414 -5.50 1.52 26.65
N ASP A 415 -6.59 0.76 26.47
CA ASP A 415 -6.95 0.17 25.17
C ASP A 415 -7.20 1.23 24.09
N CYS A 416 -7.59 2.45 24.45
CA CYS A 416 -7.76 3.56 23.51
C CYS A 416 -6.45 4.00 22.82
N TYR A 417 -5.29 3.69 23.42
CA TYR A 417 -3.97 3.97 22.83
C TYR A 417 -3.43 2.80 22.01
N ARG A 418 -4.06 1.62 22.08
CA ARG A 418 -3.64 0.41 21.33
C ARG A 418 -4.28 0.39 19.93
N MET A 419 -3.81 1.32 19.11
CA MET A 419 -4.24 1.45 17.71
C MET A 419 -3.50 0.45 16.82
N SER A 420 -4.24 -0.24 15.94
CA SER A 420 -3.64 -1.12 14.93
C SER A 420 -2.86 -0.30 13.87
N PRO A 421 -1.96 -0.92 13.09
CA PRO A 421 -1.31 -0.27 11.96
C PRO A 421 -2.28 0.39 10.97
N LEU A 422 -3.44 -0.21 10.73
CA LEU A 422 -4.48 0.37 9.87
C LEU A 422 -5.14 1.59 10.52
N GLU A 423 -5.44 1.52 11.81
CA GLU A 423 -6.00 2.65 12.55
C GLU A 423 -5.03 3.82 12.62
N LEU A 424 -3.74 3.56 12.86
CA LEU A 424 -2.68 4.57 12.82
C LEU A 424 -2.60 5.23 11.44
N ARG A 425 -2.62 4.44 10.36
CA ARG A 425 -2.65 4.98 8.98
C ARG A 425 -3.88 5.86 8.73
N ASN A 426 -5.04 5.51 9.29
CA ASN A 426 -6.24 6.34 9.20
C ASN A 426 -6.11 7.64 9.99
N VAL A 427 -5.45 7.63 11.15
CA VAL A 427 -5.15 8.84 11.93
C VAL A 427 -4.23 9.77 11.13
N PHE A 428 -3.17 9.22 10.53
CA PHE A 428 -2.23 9.94 9.69
C PHE A 428 -2.90 10.56 8.46
N ALA A 429 -3.75 9.79 7.77
CA ALA A 429 -4.53 10.27 6.63
C ALA A 429 -5.45 11.42 7.03
N LYS A 430 -6.25 11.25 8.10
CA LYS A 430 -7.15 12.30 8.62
C LYS A 430 -6.42 13.57 9.03
N ALA A 431 -5.18 13.45 9.51
CA ALA A 431 -4.35 14.58 9.88
C ALA A 431 -3.62 15.23 8.69
N ASN A 432 -3.82 14.73 7.46
CA ASN A 432 -3.15 15.18 6.24
C ASN A 432 -1.63 15.29 6.40
N CYS A 433 -1.01 14.33 7.10
CA CYS A 433 0.44 14.32 7.23
C CYS A 433 1.09 13.83 5.93
N ASP A 434 2.17 14.46 5.52
CA ASP A 434 2.95 14.09 4.34
C ASP A 434 4.26 13.38 4.68
N ALA A 435 4.60 13.32 5.98
CA ALA A 435 5.64 12.47 6.53
C ALA A 435 5.26 12.03 7.95
N VAL A 436 5.56 10.78 8.30
CA VAL A 436 5.46 10.28 9.68
C VAL A 436 6.84 9.83 10.13
N PHE A 437 7.27 10.27 11.30
CA PHE A 437 8.50 9.79 11.93
C PHE A 437 8.17 9.15 13.27
N ALA A 438 8.63 7.91 13.46
CA ALA A 438 8.34 7.13 14.65
C ALA A 438 9.46 7.24 15.67
N PHE A 439 9.09 7.39 16.95
CA PHE A 439 10.02 7.34 18.07
C PHE A 439 9.60 6.21 19.01
N GLN A 440 10.31 5.08 18.91
CA GLN A 440 10.12 3.93 19.79
C GLN A 440 10.75 4.22 21.16
N LEU A 441 9.99 4.01 22.23
CA LEU A 441 10.48 4.18 23.58
C LEU A 441 9.99 3.07 24.53
N ARG A 442 10.77 2.85 25.57
CA ARG A 442 10.42 1.99 26.72
C ARG A 442 10.73 2.68 28.07
N ASN A 443 11.25 3.90 28.01
CA ASN A 443 11.76 4.68 29.14
C ASN A 443 11.09 6.04 29.15
N PRO A 444 10.94 6.69 30.33
CA PRO A 444 10.32 8.00 30.41
C PRO A 444 11.03 9.02 29.50
N ILE A 445 10.25 9.97 28.99
CA ILE A 445 10.78 11.01 28.11
C ILE A 445 11.56 12.01 28.96
N HIS A 446 12.81 12.25 28.58
CA HIS A 446 13.65 13.33 29.10
C HIS A 446 14.11 14.22 27.94
N ASN A 447 14.74 15.36 28.26
CA ASN A 447 15.10 16.38 27.25
C ASN A 447 15.98 15.84 26.10
N GLY A 448 16.84 14.86 26.36
CA GLY A 448 17.56 14.16 25.29
C GLY A 448 16.65 13.49 24.23
N HIS A 449 15.57 12.81 24.64
CA HIS A 449 14.59 12.26 23.71
C HIS A 449 13.83 13.38 22.98
N ALA A 450 13.44 14.44 23.72
CA ALA A 450 12.73 15.58 23.16
C ALA A 450 13.55 16.30 22.08
N LEU A 451 14.85 16.49 22.32
CA LEU A 451 15.77 17.10 21.37
C LEU A 451 15.87 16.31 20.06
N LEU A 452 15.95 14.98 20.14
CA LEU A 452 15.93 14.12 18.94
C LEU A 452 14.63 14.29 18.16
N MET A 453 13.48 14.23 18.84
CA MET A 453 12.17 14.39 18.21
C MET A 453 11.99 15.77 17.56
N GLN A 454 12.46 16.83 18.22
CA GLN A 454 12.42 18.20 17.71
C GLN A 454 13.32 18.37 16.49
N ASN A 455 14.59 17.96 16.58
CA ASN A 455 15.55 18.07 15.48
C ASN A 455 15.10 17.27 14.25
N THR A 456 14.53 16.07 14.44
CA THR A 456 13.96 15.29 13.32
C THR A 456 12.80 16.04 12.66
N ARG A 457 11.92 16.66 13.45
CA ARG A 457 10.82 17.46 12.90
C ARG A 457 11.35 18.65 12.10
N GLU A 458 12.33 19.39 12.62
CA GLU A 458 12.95 20.52 11.93
C GLU A 458 13.58 20.11 10.60
N GLN A 459 14.31 18.98 10.58
CA GLN A 459 14.86 18.44 9.34
C GLN A 459 13.78 18.07 8.34
N LEU A 460 12.69 17.44 8.78
CA LEU A 460 11.59 17.07 7.89
C LEU A 460 10.84 18.29 7.36
N LEU A 461 10.70 19.36 8.13
CA LEU A 461 10.09 20.62 7.68
C LEU A 461 10.83 21.27 6.51
N THR A 462 12.10 20.91 6.26
CA THR A 462 12.82 21.36 5.06
C THR A 462 12.33 20.71 3.75
N LYS A 463 11.65 19.57 3.84
CA LYS A 463 11.22 18.74 2.69
C LYS A 463 9.71 18.50 2.64
N TYR A 464 9.06 18.49 3.80
CA TYR A 464 7.66 18.14 4.00
C TYR A 464 6.95 19.28 4.73
N LYS A 465 5.67 19.49 4.43
CA LYS A 465 4.83 20.56 4.97
C LYS A 465 4.22 20.22 6.32
N ASN A 466 3.90 18.95 6.56
CA ASN A 466 3.17 18.51 7.76
C ASN A 466 3.74 17.19 8.33
N PRO A 467 5.00 17.18 8.81
CA PRO A 467 5.58 16.00 9.45
C PRO A 467 4.94 15.73 10.82
N MET A 468 4.48 14.50 11.01
CA MET A 468 3.84 14.02 12.25
C MET A 468 4.74 13.07 13.02
N LEU A 469 4.85 13.29 14.33
CA LEU A 469 5.52 12.38 15.26
C LEU A 469 4.55 11.25 15.63
N LEU A 470 4.97 10.01 15.42
CA LEU A 470 4.41 8.83 16.08
C LEU A 470 5.25 8.51 17.32
N LEU A 471 4.80 9.00 18.48
CA LEU A 471 5.39 8.62 19.75
C LEU A 471 4.85 7.24 20.15
N HIS A 472 5.72 6.22 20.18
CA HIS A 472 5.29 4.81 20.19
C HIS A 472 5.88 4.04 21.39
N PRO A 473 5.32 4.18 22.61
CA PRO A 473 5.80 3.47 23.78
C PRO A 473 5.46 1.98 23.71
N LEU A 474 6.41 1.09 24.01
CA LEU A 474 6.18 -0.37 23.99
C LEU A 474 5.33 -0.82 25.17
N GLY A 475 4.13 -1.34 24.89
CA GLY A 475 3.16 -1.77 25.91
C GLY A 475 3.09 -3.27 26.22
N GLY A 476 3.90 -4.10 25.54
CA GLY A 476 4.05 -5.51 25.87
C GLY A 476 4.93 -5.75 27.09
N TRP A 477 5.33 -7.01 27.30
CA TRP A 477 6.17 -7.39 28.42
C TRP A 477 7.47 -6.57 28.51
N THR A 478 7.79 -6.11 29.72
CA THR A 478 9.05 -5.44 30.07
C THR A 478 9.63 -6.05 31.35
N LYS A 479 10.96 -5.97 31.53
CA LYS A 479 11.61 -6.51 32.75
C LYS A 479 11.19 -5.72 34.00
N VAL A 480 11.14 -6.42 35.14
CA VAL A 480 10.63 -5.94 36.44
C VAL A 480 11.26 -4.62 36.94
N CYS A 481 12.51 -4.31 36.57
CA CYS A 481 13.17 -3.05 37.00
C CYS A 481 12.79 -1.82 36.16
N PHE A 482 11.81 -1.89 35.26
CA PHE A 482 11.29 -0.73 34.54
C PHE A 482 10.08 -0.13 35.25
N LEU A 483 9.90 1.18 35.12
CA LEU A 483 8.66 1.86 35.51
C LEU A 483 7.48 1.19 34.79
N HIS A 484 6.41 0.91 35.52
CA HIS A 484 5.20 0.32 34.96
C HIS A 484 4.61 1.25 33.88
N TYR A 485 4.04 0.64 32.83
CA TYR A 485 3.44 1.33 31.68
C TYR A 485 2.37 2.38 32.06
N PHE A 486 1.72 2.21 33.21
CA PHE A 486 0.79 3.16 33.82
C PHE A 486 1.38 4.53 34.19
N VAL A 487 2.71 4.70 34.23
CA VAL A 487 3.35 5.99 34.55
C VAL A 487 3.60 6.84 33.28
N PHE A 488 3.33 6.29 32.09
CA PHE A 488 3.68 6.90 30.80
C PHE A 488 2.55 7.66 30.11
N TYR A 489 1.31 7.40 30.53
CA TYR A 489 0.09 8.07 30.10
C TYR A 489 -0.50 8.81 31.28
#